data_AF-A0ABC9VAV5-F1
#
_entry.id   AF-A0ABC9VAV5-F1
#
_cell.length_a   1.000
_cell.length_b   1.000
_cell.length_c   1.000
_cell.angle_alpha   90.00
_cell.angle_beta   90.00
_cell.angle_gamma   90.00
#
_symmetry.space_group_name_H-M   'P 1'
#
loop_
_entity.id
_entity.type
_entity.pdbx_description
1 polymer ?
#
loop_
_entity_poly.entity_id
_entity_poly.type
_entity_poly.pdbx_seq_one_letter_code
_entity_poly.pdbx_strand_id
1 'polypeptide(L)' 'MLDERVEARRAIFECYVQALGDIEDVHFMPELEGAISNHWLTMLTIDQQTLGVTSMDIINALAKGNIEARPVWKPLHL' A
#
# COMPACT_ATOMS: atom_id res chain seq x y z
N MET A 1 -0.95 -10.43 22.23
CA MET A 1 -2.04 -9.48 22.54
C MET A 1 -2.37 -8.62 21.31
N LEU A 2 -3.34 -7.70 21.40
CA LEU A 2 -3.72 -6.82 20.27
C LEU A 2 -2.58 -5.88 19.89
N ASP A 3 -1.95 -5.23 20.86
CA ASP A 3 -0.92 -4.22 20.64
C ASP A 3 0.29 -4.79 19.88
N GLU A 4 0.75 -5.98 20.24
CA GLU A 4 1.83 -6.68 19.52
C GLU A 4 1.50 -6.92 18.03
N ARG A 5 0.22 -7.16 17.70
CA ARG A 5 -0.22 -7.33 16.31
C ARG A 5 -0.23 -6.01 15.56
N VAL A 6 -0.60 -4.92 16.24
CA VAL A 6 -0.55 -3.56 15.68
C VAL A 6 0.89 -3.19 15.39
N GLU A 7 1.81 -3.36 16.34
CA GLU A 7 3.23 -3.07 16.15
C GLU A 7 3.85 -3.89 15.01
N ALA A 8 3.52 -5.19 14.93
CA ALA A 8 3.98 -6.01 13.82
C ALA A 8 3.49 -5.51 12.45
N ARG A 9 2.24 -5.02 12.36
CA ARG A 9 1.70 -4.44 11.11
C ARG A 9 2.34 -3.10 10.76
N ARG A 10 2.63 -2.26 11.76
CA ARG A 10 3.37 -1.01 11.58
C ARG A 10 4.78 -1.25 11.06
N ALA A 11 5.50 -2.21 11.64
CA ALA A 11 6.83 -2.59 11.16
C ALA A 11 6.82 -3.12 9.70
N ILE A 12 5.79 -3.89 9.32
CA ILE A 12 5.60 -4.33 7.93
C ILE A 12 5.38 -3.13 7.00
N PHE A 13 4.54 -2.17 7.40
CA PHE A 13 4.32 -0.95 6.63
C PHE A 13 5.61 -0.14 6.43
N GLU A 14 6.39 0.05 7.50
CA GLU A 14 7.69 0.75 7.44
C GLU A 14 8.68 0.05 6.49
N CYS A 15 8.72 -1.28 6.49
CA CYS A 15 9.55 -2.04 5.56
C CYS A 15 9.19 -1.75 4.09
N TYR A 16 7.90 -1.66 3.76
CA TYR A 16 7.46 -1.27 2.41
C TYR A 16 7.85 0.18 2.08
N VAL A 17 7.68 1.11 3.02
CA VAL A 17 8.06 2.52 2.83
C VAL A 17 9.56 2.65 2.60
N GLN A 18 10.39 1.94 3.37
CA GLN A 18 11.84 1.95 3.18
C GLN A 18 12.28 1.36 1.83
N ALA A 19 11.58 0.33 1.35
CA ALA A 19 11.95 -0.34 0.11
C ALA A 19 11.44 0.37 -1.15
N LEU A 20 10.31 1.06 -1.07
CA LEU A 20 9.57 1.58 -2.24
C LEU A 20 9.29 3.08 -2.17
N GLY A 21 9.55 3.75 -1.04
CA GLY A 21 9.19 5.15 -0.80
C GLY A 21 9.98 6.16 -1.63
N ASP A 22 11.14 5.76 -2.16
CA ASP A 22 11.95 6.60 -3.04
C ASP A 22 11.53 6.50 -4.53
N ILE A 23 10.55 5.66 -4.85
CA ILE A 23 10.02 5.55 -6.21
C ILE A 23 9.13 6.77 -6.48
N GLU A 24 9.45 7.52 -7.53
CA GLU A 24 8.69 8.68 -7.97
C GLU A 24 7.21 8.32 -8.21
N ASP A 25 6.31 9.16 -7.71
CA ASP A 25 4.86 9.01 -7.79
C ASP A 25 4.29 7.69 -7.25
N VAL A 26 5.01 7.04 -6.33
CA VAL A 26 4.46 6.05 -5.41
C VAL A 26 4.17 6.72 -4.07
N HIS A 27 2.90 6.74 -3.68
CA HIS A 27 2.47 7.36 -2.44
C HIS A 27 1.81 6.35 -1.51
N PHE A 28 2.39 6.18 -0.32
CA PHE A 28 1.77 5.37 0.73
C PHE A 28 0.65 6.14 1.43
N MET A 29 -0.26 5.41 2.07
CA MET A 29 -1.32 6.01 2.89
C MET A 29 -0.72 6.92 3.98
N PRO A 30 -1.05 8.23 4.01
CA PRO A 30 -0.54 9.13 5.02
C PRO A 30 -1.19 8.86 6.39
N GLU A 31 -0.47 9.20 7.45
CA GLU A 31 -1.00 9.20 8.81
C GLU A 31 -1.57 10.60 9.12
N LEU A 32 -2.79 10.64 9.66
CA LEU A 32 -3.45 11.90 10.02
C LEU A 32 -2.91 12.41 11.36
N GLU A 33 -2.69 13.72 11.47
CA GLU A 33 -2.26 14.34 12.72
C GLU A 33 -3.21 14.02 13.88
N GLY A 34 -2.66 13.59 15.02
CA GLY A 34 -3.43 13.18 16.20
C GLY A 34 -4.10 11.79 16.10
N ALA A 35 -3.87 11.05 15.02
CA ALA A 35 -4.34 9.68 14.86
C ALA A 35 -3.16 8.70 14.71
N ILE A 36 -3.40 7.44 15.07
CA ILE A 36 -2.46 6.35 14.86
C ILE A 36 -3.15 5.27 14.03
N SER A 37 -2.64 5.03 12.83
CA SER A 37 -3.10 3.94 11.97
C SER A 37 -2.61 2.60 12.52
N ASN A 38 -3.48 1.60 12.56
CA ASN A 38 -3.05 0.24 12.88
C ASN A 38 -2.37 -0.48 11.70
N HIS A 39 -2.34 0.16 10.53
CA HIS A 39 -1.83 -0.38 9.27
C HIS A 39 -2.29 -1.83 8.99
N TRP A 40 -3.58 -2.11 9.26
CA TRP A 40 -4.15 -3.44 9.01
C TRP A 40 -3.96 -3.90 7.56
N LEU A 41 -3.95 -2.95 6.62
CA LEU A 41 -3.56 -3.12 5.23
C LEU A 41 -2.45 -2.11 4.90
N THR A 42 -1.41 -2.57 4.19
CA THR A 42 -0.47 -1.70 3.50
C THR A 42 -1.05 -1.37 2.13
N MET A 43 -1.21 -0.08 1.85
CA MET A 43 -1.80 0.44 0.61
C MET A 43 -0.94 1.58 0.07
N LEU A 44 -0.90 1.70 -1.24
CA LEU A 44 -0.25 2.79 -1.96
C LEU A 44 -1.06 3.17 -3.19
N THR A 45 -0.87 4.39 -3.66
CA THR A 45 -1.34 4.88 -4.95
C THR A 45 -0.15 5.12 -5.86
N ILE A 46 -0.39 5.02 -7.17
CA ILE A 46 0.59 5.30 -8.21
C ILE A 46 0.02 6.30 -9.20
N ASP A 47 0.88 7.11 -9.83
CA ASP A 47 0.49 7.86 -11.03
C ASP A 47 0.87 7.09 -12.30
N GLN A 48 -0.14 6.69 -13.08
CA GLN A 48 0.05 5.98 -14.34
C GLN A 48 0.76 6.84 -15.40
N GLN A 49 0.56 8.17 -15.38
CA GLN A 49 1.17 9.07 -16.36
C GLN A 49 2.68 9.11 -16.20
N THR A 50 3.17 9.09 -14.97
CA THR A 50 4.61 9.10 -14.67
C THR A 50 5.22 7.70 -14.78
N LEU A 51 4.59 6.70 -14.15
CA LEU A 51 5.17 5.35 -14.07
C LEU A 51 4.94 4.49 -15.32
N GLY A 52 4.05 4.92 -16.22
CA GLY A 52 3.73 4.21 -17.46
C GLY A 52 3.05 2.85 -17.27
N VAL A 53 2.66 2.51 -16.05
CA VAL A 53 2.01 1.24 -15.67
C VAL A 53 0.76 1.51 -14.84
N THR A 54 -0.24 0.64 -14.99
CA THR A 54 -1.46 0.70 -14.19
C THR A 54 -1.32 -0.11 -12.91
N SER A 55 -2.20 0.14 -11.93
CA SER A 55 -2.26 -0.69 -10.72
C SER A 55 -2.55 -2.16 -11.03
N MET A 56 -3.31 -2.44 -12.10
CA MET A 56 -3.58 -3.80 -12.54
C MET A 56 -2.35 -4.48 -13.14
N ASP A 57 -1.48 -3.75 -13.85
CA ASP A 57 -0.22 -4.31 -14.36
C ASP A 57 0.67 -4.78 -13.21
N ILE A 58 0.76 -3.97 -12.14
CA ILE A 58 1.48 -4.32 -10.92
C ILE A 58 0.85 -5.55 -10.24
N ILE A 59 -0.46 -5.57 -10.05
CA ILE A 59 -1.17 -6.72 -9.45
C ILE A 59 -0.93 -8.00 -10.26
N ASN A 60 -0.99 -7.92 -11.59
CA ASN A 60 -0.72 -9.06 -12.46
C ASN A 60 0.74 -9.53 -12.38
N ALA A 61 1.70 -8.60 -12.26
CA ALA A 61 3.10 -8.93 -12.07
C ALA A 61 3.34 -9.63 -10.71
N LEU A 62 2.73 -9.12 -9.64
CA LEU A 62 2.77 -9.73 -8.31
C LEU A 62 2.16 -11.14 -8.30
N ALA A 63 1.02 -11.32 -8.97
CA ALA A 63 0.36 -12.62 -9.09
C ALA A 63 1.24 -13.68 -9.77
N LYS A 64 2.03 -13.31 -10.79
CA LYS A 64 3.03 -14.21 -11.40
C LYS A 64 4.10 -14.68 -10.42
N GLY A 65 4.39 -13.86 -9.40
CA GLY A 65 5.27 -14.18 -8.28
C GLY A 65 4.56 -14.85 -7.09
N ASN A 66 3.29 -15.25 -7.24
CA ASN A 66 2.45 -15.80 -6.17
C ASN A 66 2.26 -14.84 -4.98
N ILE A 67 2.25 -13.53 -5.27
CA ILE A 67 1.96 -12.47 -4.30
C ILE A 67 0.57 -11.93 -4.59
N GLU A 68 -0.34 -12.10 -3.63
CA GLU A 68 -1.71 -11.59 -3.76
C GLU A 68 -1.76 -10.08 -3.48
N ALA A 69 -2.33 -9.35 -4.42
CA ALA A 69 -2.66 -7.93 -4.29
C ALA A 69 -4.02 -7.66 -4.93
N ARG A 70 -4.64 -6.54 -4.58
CA ARG A 70 -5.98 -6.19 -5.07
C ARG A 70 -6.15 -4.67 -5.18
N PRO A 71 -7.03 -4.19 -6.08
CA PRO A 71 -7.43 -2.79 -6.07
C PRO A 71 -8.07 -2.43 -4.72
N VAL A 72 -7.95 -1.16 -4.33
CA VAL A 72 -8.72 -0.64 -3.19
C VAL A 72 -10.21 -0.60 -3.54
N TRP A 73 -11.05 -0.39 -2.52
CA TRP A 73 -12.51 -0.41 -2.62
C TRP A 73 -13.05 0.34 -3.84
N LYS A 74 -13.96 -0.30 -4.58
CA LYS A 74 -14.75 0.36 -5.63
C LYS A 74 -15.77 1.29 -4.95
N PRO A 75 -15.82 2.59 -5.29
CA PRO A 75 -16.85 3.48 -4.76
C PRO A 75 -18.25 2.97 -5.08
N LEU A 76 -19.16 3.02 -4.10
CA LEU A 76 -20.54 2.53 -4.25
C LEU A 76 -21.46 3.50 -5.00
N HIS A 77 -21.05 4.76 -5.16
CA HIS A 77 -21.87 5.85 -5.69
C HIS A 77 -21.51 6.22 -7.14
N LEU A 78 -20.71 5.39 -7.80
CA LEU A 78 -20.40 5.48 -9.23
C LEU A 78 -21.30 4.53 -10.03
#